data_AF-A0A3N9VEJ3-F1
#
_entry.id   AF-A0A3N9VEJ3-F1
#
_cell.length_a   1.000
_cell.length_b   1.000
_cell.length_c   1.000
_cell.angle_alpha   90.00
_cell.angle_beta   90.00
_cell.angle_gamma   90.00
#
_symmetry.space_group_name_H-M   'P 1'
#
loop_
_entity.id
_entity.type
_entity.pdbx_description
1 polymer ?
#
loop_
_entity_poly.entity_id
_entity_poly.type
_entity_poly.pdbx_seq_one_letter_code
_entity_poly.pdbx_strand_id
1 'polypeptide(L)'
;MYCKDHQSIDDIVQSEHTPGKQPGLFSWGRHPDADIRIETINKTPKHTEIVAAYNNTVYAFKIPFTDDASLENAMHGLAVMILFSIPAAVIAERMKGLPALAMRLELKEAINRCSLINDSYNADWSSLQLALNFLAQQHQHPKHTLILSDILQSGRSDTALYSDIAQLLKQQKVHRFVGIGTAIIKHAHLFENAVSESAFYPATDVFLEQFHPSMFRDETILIKGARAFEFERIAYLLEQKIHQTVLEINLSAVTHNL
;
A
#
# COMPACT_ATOMS: atom_id res chain seq x y z
N MET A 1 7.90 -19.12 8.13
CA MET A 1 7.24 -19.46 6.86
C MET A 1 7.73 -18.50 5.79
N TYR A 2 7.99 -18.95 4.56
CA TYR A 2 8.58 -18.10 3.52
C TYR A 2 8.27 -18.64 2.11
N CYS A 3 8.42 -17.77 1.10
CA CYS A 3 8.42 -18.16 -0.30
C CYS A 3 9.78 -18.76 -0.69
N LYS A 4 9.80 -20.05 -1.05
CA LYS A 4 11.02 -20.77 -1.43
C LYS A 4 11.59 -20.33 -2.78
N ASP A 5 10.77 -19.72 -3.63
CA ASP A 5 11.19 -19.25 -4.95
C ASP A 5 12.14 -18.04 -4.86
N HIS A 6 12.21 -17.36 -3.70
CA HIS A 6 13.19 -16.30 -3.45
C HIS A 6 14.52 -16.89 -2.98
N GLN A 7 15.44 -17.13 -3.92
CA GLN A 7 16.73 -17.77 -3.64
C GLN A 7 17.50 -17.13 -2.48
N SER A 8 17.61 -15.80 -2.46
CA SER A 8 18.32 -15.09 -1.38
C SER A 8 17.69 -15.29 0.00
N ILE A 9 16.37 -15.48 0.06
CA ILE A 9 15.65 -15.76 1.31
C ILE A 9 15.84 -17.24 1.67
N ASP A 10 15.72 -18.15 0.71
CA ASP A 10 15.95 -19.58 0.96
C ASP A 10 17.36 -19.83 1.51
N ASP A 11 18.39 -19.24 0.91
CA ASP A 11 19.78 -19.39 1.36
C ASP A 11 19.95 -18.96 2.83
N ILE A 12 19.42 -17.80 3.21
CA ILE A 12 19.50 -17.28 4.59
C ILE A 12 18.70 -18.16 5.55
N VAL A 13 17.48 -18.54 5.17
CA VAL A 13 16.61 -19.36 6.02
C VAL A 13 17.22 -20.74 6.26
N GLN A 14 17.82 -21.35 5.23
CA GLN A 14 18.49 -22.64 5.35
C GLN A 14 19.79 -22.54 6.15
N SER A 15 20.56 -21.45 6.04
CA SER A 15 21.78 -21.27 6.83
C SER A 15 21.51 -21.05 8.32
N GLU A 16 20.41 -20.38 8.66
CA GLU A 16 20.05 -20.03 10.04
C GLU A 16 19.19 -21.12 10.72
N HIS A 17 18.51 -21.98 9.95
CA HIS A 17 17.65 -23.02 10.51
C HIS A 17 18.42 -24.31 10.80
N THR A 18 18.32 -24.79 12.04
CA THR A 18 18.83 -26.12 12.41
C THR A 18 17.74 -27.17 12.20
N PRO A 19 17.98 -28.22 11.38
CA PRO A 19 17.01 -29.29 11.19
C PRO A 19 16.54 -29.89 12.53
N GLY A 20 15.22 -29.97 12.74
CA GLY A 20 14.61 -30.51 13.95
C GLY A 20 14.40 -29.52 15.10
N LYS A 21 14.80 -28.25 14.96
CA LYS A 21 14.54 -27.20 15.95
C LYS A 21 13.17 -26.56 15.72
N GLN A 22 12.42 -26.34 16.80
CA GLN A 22 11.13 -25.63 16.75
C GLN A 22 11.31 -24.11 16.92
N PRO A 23 10.48 -23.27 16.24
CA PRO A 23 9.45 -23.68 15.28
C PRO A 23 10.06 -24.20 13.96
N GLY A 24 9.45 -25.25 13.40
CA GLY A 24 9.86 -25.80 12.11
C GLY A 24 9.69 -24.81 10.95
N LEU A 25 10.41 -25.03 9.85
CA LEU A 25 10.21 -24.27 8.62
C LEU A 25 8.94 -24.73 7.90
N PHE A 26 8.29 -23.79 7.22
CA PHE A 26 7.13 -24.05 6.39
C PHE A 26 7.18 -23.14 5.18
N SER A 27 7.31 -23.73 4.01
CA SER A 27 7.62 -23.02 2.76
C SER A 27 6.50 -23.17 1.76
N TRP A 28 6.40 -22.20 0.85
CA TRP A 28 5.51 -22.29 -0.29
C TRP A 28 6.24 -21.81 -1.54
N GLY A 29 5.84 -22.27 -2.72
CA GLY A 29 6.44 -21.82 -3.98
C GLY A 29 6.18 -22.78 -5.13
N ARG A 30 6.71 -22.47 -6.30
CA ARG A 30 6.75 -23.37 -7.46
C ARG A 30 7.88 -24.40 -7.35
N HIS A 31 8.85 -24.16 -6.46
CA HIS A 31 9.95 -25.10 -6.22
C HIS A 31 9.43 -26.51 -5.84
N PRO A 32 9.99 -27.60 -6.40
CA PRO A 32 9.55 -28.96 -6.11
C PRO A 32 9.62 -29.35 -4.62
N ASP A 33 10.61 -28.80 -3.92
CA ASP A 33 10.85 -29.03 -2.48
C ASP A 33 10.14 -28.03 -1.56
N ALA A 34 9.22 -27.21 -2.08
CA ALA A 34 8.38 -26.38 -1.22
C ALA A 34 7.33 -27.25 -0.51
N ASP A 35 7.03 -26.95 0.75
CA ASP A 35 6.01 -27.70 1.50
C ASP A 35 4.64 -27.55 0.80
N ILE A 36 4.24 -26.30 0.53
CA ILE A 36 3.08 -26.00 -0.30
C ILE A 36 3.56 -25.72 -1.73
N ARG A 37 3.27 -26.64 -2.64
CA ARG A 37 3.66 -26.52 -4.04
C ARG A 37 2.56 -25.82 -4.85
N ILE A 38 2.91 -24.73 -5.50
CA ILE A 38 2.05 -24.05 -6.48
C ILE A 38 2.10 -24.83 -7.78
N GLU A 39 0.96 -25.33 -8.22
CA GLU A 39 0.83 -26.10 -9.46
C GLU A 39 0.44 -25.20 -10.64
N THR A 40 -0.45 -24.22 -10.41
CA THR A 40 -0.90 -23.31 -11.46
C THR A 40 -1.28 -21.95 -10.89
N ILE A 41 -0.93 -20.90 -11.63
CA ILE A 41 -1.40 -19.52 -11.40
C ILE A 41 -1.92 -18.99 -12.73
N ASN A 42 -3.23 -18.73 -12.79
CA ASN A 42 -3.87 -18.14 -13.96
C ASN A 42 -4.39 -16.74 -13.59
N LYS A 43 -3.73 -15.71 -14.11
CA LYS A 43 -4.17 -14.31 -13.94
C LYS A 43 -5.19 -13.96 -15.01
N THR A 44 -6.32 -13.42 -14.59
CA THR A 44 -7.29 -12.76 -15.47
C THR A 44 -7.24 -11.24 -15.23
N PRO A 45 -7.95 -10.40 -16.01
CA PRO A 45 -7.99 -8.96 -15.76
C PRO A 45 -8.62 -8.54 -14.42
N LYS A 46 -9.37 -9.43 -13.74
CA LYS A 46 -10.12 -9.09 -12.51
C LYS A 46 -9.73 -9.91 -11.29
N HIS A 47 -9.14 -11.08 -11.48
CA HIS A 47 -8.81 -12.00 -10.40
C HIS A 47 -7.68 -12.96 -10.79
N THR A 48 -7.08 -13.59 -9.80
CA THR A 48 -6.09 -14.66 -10.00
C THR A 48 -6.64 -15.97 -9.48
N GLU A 49 -6.52 -17.03 -10.27
CA GLU A 49 -6.87 -18.40 -9.90
C GLU A 49 -5.61 -19.17 -9.57
N ILE A 50 -5.61 -19.84 -8.42
CA ILE A 50 -4.42 -20.50 -7.86
C ILE A 50 -4.79 -21.93 -7.52
N VAL A 51 -3.92 -22.87 -7.93
CA VAL A 51 -3.96 -24.27 -7.51
C VAL A 51 -2.65 -24.59 -6.83
N ALA A 52 -2.73 -25.05 -5.57
CA ALA A 52 -1.59 -25.48 -4.78
C ALA A 52 -1.85 -26.83 -4.12
N ALA A 53 -0.80 -27.58 -3.81
CA ALA A 53 -0.88 -28.89 -3.18
C ALA A 53 -0.05 -28.94 -1.89
N TYR A 54 -0.60 -29.58 -0.86
CA TYR A 54 0.09 -29.87 0.41
C TYR A 54 -0.45 -31.17 1.00
N ASN A 55 0.42 -32.10 1.41
CA ASN A 55 0.05 -33.40 2.00
C ASN A 55 -1.10 -34.11 1.27
N ASN A 56 -0.96 -34.31 -0.04
CA ASN A 56 -1.96 -34.93 -0.93
C ASN A 56 -3.33 -34.22 -0.99
N THR A 57 -3.44 -33.03 -0.42
CA THR A 57 -4.64 -32.19 -0.50
C THR A 57 -4.40 -31.07 -1.51
N VAL A 58 -5.35 -30.89 -2.43
CA VAL A 58 -5.34 -29.80 -3.41
C VAL A 58 -6.17 -28.64 -2.88
N TYR A 59 -5.58 -27.45 -2.93
CA TYR A 59 -6.17 -26.17 -2.59
C TYR A 59 -6.34 -25.36 -3.87
N ALA A 60 -7.57 -25.29 -4.37
CA ALA A 60 -7.93 -24.47 -5.51
C ALA A 60 -8.78 -23.29 -5.04
N PHE A 61 -8.32 -22.06 -5.28
CA PHE A 61 -9.01 -20.85 -4.83
C PHE A 61 -8.78 -19.67 -5.77
N LYS A 62 -9.57 -18.62 -5.58
CA LYS A 62 -9.46 -17.37 -6.35
C LYS A 62 -9.24 -16.22 -5.39
N ILE A 63 -8.42 -15.26 -5.79
CA ILE A 63 -8.26 -13.97 -5.10
C ILE A 63 -8.70 -12.85 -6.04
N PRO A 64 -9.42 -11.82 -5.55
CA PRO A 64 -9.91 -10.70 -6.35
C PRO A 64 -8.80 -9.67 -6.68
N PHE A 65 -7.58 -10.14 -6.89
CA PHE A 65 -6.39 -9.34 -7.15
C PHE A 65 -5.57 -9.97 -8.28
N THR A 66 -4.77 -9.14 -8.96
CA THR A 66 -3.96 -9.56 -10.12
C THR A 66 -2.48 -9.25 -9.97
N ASP A 67 -2.12 -8.40 -9.00
CA ASP A 67 -0.73 -8.02 -8.72
C ASP A 67 0.01 -9.12 -7.95
N ASP A 68 1.34 -9.17 -8.12
CA ASP A 68 2.18 -10.20 -7.50
C ASP A 68 2.26 -10.07 -5.99
N ALA A 69 2.18 -8.85 -5.43
CA ALA A 69 2.23 -8.67 -3.99
C ALA A 69 0.98 -9.24 -3.30
N SER A 70 -0.20 -9.05 -3.87
CA SER A 70 -1.44 -9.65 -3.36
C SER A 70 -1.44 -11.17 -3.48
N LEU A 71 -0.89 -11.71 -4.57
CA LEU A 71 -0.68 -13.16 -4.73
C LEU A 71 0.25 -13.70 -3.64
N GLU A 72 1.39 -13.06 -3.41
CA GLU A 72 2.35 -13.44 -2.38
C GLU A 72 1.72 -13.40 -0.98
N ASN A 73 0.96 -12.34 -0.66
CA ASN A 73 0.23 -12.21 0.60
C ASN A 73 -0.82 -13.32 0.76
N ALA A 74 -1.55 -13.65 -0.31
CA ALA A 74 -2.53 -14.72 -0.29
C ALA A 74 -1.88 -16.08 -0.03
N MET A 75 -0.69 -16.34 -0.59
CA MET A 75 0.04 -17.58 -0.33
C MET A 75 0.54 -17.70 1.11
N HIS A 76 0.99 -16.60 1.72
CA HIS A 76 1.27 -16.57 3.15
C HIS A 76 0.02 -16.84 3.98
N GLY A 77 -1.13 -16.24 3.62
CA GLY A 77 -2.41 -16.49 4.27
C GLY A 77 -2.87 -17.96 4.14
N LEU A 78 -2.73 -18.55 2.96
CA LEU A 78 -3.00 -19.97 2.71
C LEU A 78 -2.17 -20.84 3.64
N ALA A 79 -0.87 -20.57 3.73
CA ALA A 79 0.05 -21.34 4.55
C ALA A 79 -0.29 -21.26 6.05
N VAL A 80 -0.67 -20.09 6.58
CA VAL A 80 -1.22 -19.99 7.94
C VAL A 80 -2.47 -20.86 8.08
N MET A 81 -3.44 -20.73 7.18
CA MET A 81 -4.71 -21.47 7.29
C MET A 81 -4.52 -22.98 7.22
N ILE A 82 -3.57 -23.47 6.42
CA ILE A 82 -3.19 -24.89 6.37
C ILE A 82 -2.60 -25.35 7.71
N LEU A 83 -1.68 -24.57 8.31
CA LEU A 83 -1.10 -24.90 9.63
C LEU A 83 -2.17 -24.94 10.74
N PHE A 84 -3.20 -24.11 10.62
CA PHE A 84 -4.36 -24.10 11.52
C PHE A 84 -5.42 -25.15 11.16
N SER A 85 -5.14 -26.02 10.18
CA SER A 85 -6.03 -27.09 9.72
C SER A 85 -7.42 -26.59 9.27
N ILE A 86 -7.48 -25.38 8.68
CA ILE A 86 -8.72 -24.85 8.12
C ILE A 86 -9.08 -25.65 6.85
N PRO A 87 -10.33 -26.11 6.70
CA PRO A 87 -10.72 -26.91 5.53
C PRO A 87 -10.55 -26.14 4.22
N ALA A 88 -10.07 -26.83 3.17
CA ALA A 88 -9.81 -26.25 1.85
C ALA A 88 -11.03 -25.50 1.26
N ALA A 89 -12.24 -26.02 1.46
CA ALA A 89 -13.47 -25.37 1.03
C ALA A 89 -13.71 -24.01 1.73
N VAL A 90 -13.41 -23.93 3.02
CA VAL A 90 -13.53 -22.68 3.80
C VAL A 90 -12.48 -21.67 3.33
N ILE A 91 -11.24 -22.12 3.09
CA ILE A 91 -10.18 -21.28 2.54
C ILE A 91 -10.61 -20.72 1.18
N ALA A 92 -11.08 -21.56 0.27
CA ALA A 92 -11.49 -21.15 -1.07
C ALA A 92 -12.60 -20.10 -1.04
N GLU A 93 -13.59 -20.29 -0.17
CA GLU A 93 -14.69 -19.33 -0.01
C GLU A 93 -14.22 -17.99 0.57
N ARG A 94 -13.36 -18.03 1.60
CA ARG A 94 -12.83 -16.81 2.25
C ARG A 94 -11.89 -16.02 1.33
N MET A 95 -11.03 -16.70 0.58
CA MET A 95 -10.06 -16.07 -0.33
C MET A 95 -10.75 -15.27 -1.44
N LYS A 96 -11.91 -15.74 -1.93
CA LYS A 96 -12.71 -15.05 -2.94
C LYS A 96 -13.27 -13.72 -2.42
N GLY A 97 -13.56 -13.65 -1.12
CA GLY A 97 -14.14 -12.49 -0.44
C GLY A 97 -13.11 -11.53 0.16
N LEU A 98 -11.82 -11.67 -0.16
CA LEU A 98 -10.81 -10.74 0.34
C LEU A 98 -11.15 -9.31 -0.09
N PRO A 99 -11.34 -8.38 0.85
CA PRO A 99 -11.62 -7.00 0.50
C PRO A 99 -10.36 -6.40 -0.12
N ALA A 100 -10.53 -5.58 -1.16
CA ALA A 100 -9.47 -4.67 -1.55
C ALA A 100 -9.14 -3.79 -0.33
N LEU A 101 -7.84 -3.66 -0.04
CA LEU A 101 -7.40 -2.63 0.88
C LEU A 101 -7.64 -1.30 0.17
N ALA A 102 -8.73 -0.61 0.53
CA ALA A 102 -8.89 0.79 0.19
C ALA A 102 -7.62 1.55 0.61
N MET A 103 -7.18 2.55 -0.17
CA MET A 103 -5.97 3.35 0.11
C MET A 103 -4.61 2.70 -0.21
N ARG A 104 -4.53 1.82 -1.21
CA ARG A 104 -3.23 1.37 -1.79
C ARG A 104 -3.18 1.63 -3.30
N LEU A 105 -2.47 2.69 -3.69
CA LEU A 105 -2.31 3.14 -5.09
C LEU A 105 -3.64 3.28 -5.85
N GLU A 106 -4.70 3.67 -5.16
CA GLU A 106 -6.03 3.80 -5.75
C GLU A 106 -6.13 5.13 -6.51
N LEU A 107 -6.25 5.09 -7.83
CA LEU A 107 -6.42 6.28 -8.67
C LEU A 107 -7.90 6.63 -8.84
N LYS A 108 -8.29 7.84 -8.42
CA LYS A 108 -9.67 8.37 -8.51
C LYS A 108 -9.69 9.75 -9.15
N GLU A 109 -10.85 10.14 -9.66
CA GLU A 109 -11.12 11.55 -9.99
C GLU A 109 -11.23 12.38 -8.70
N ALA A 110 -10.65 13.58 -8.72
CA ALA A 110 -10.61 14.51 -7.61
C ALA A 110 -11.19 15.88 -8.01
N ILE A 111 -11.32 16.78 -7.03
CA ILE A 111 -11.80 18.14 -7.23
C ILE A 111 -11.02 18.88 -8.32
N ASN A 112 -11.64 19.89 -8.96
CA ASN A 112 -10.96 20.84 -9.86
C ASN A 112 -10.15 20.21 -11.00
N ARG A 113 -10.68 19.12 -11.59
CA ARG A 113 -10.00 18.33 -12.65
C ARG A 113 -8.64 17.83 -12.18
N CYS A 114 -8.54 17.42 -10.92
CA CYS A 114 -7.39 16.69 -10.42
C CYS A 114 -7.65 15.18 -10.50
N SER A 115 -6.58 14.41 -10.41
CA SER A 115 -6.63 12.98 -10.12
C SER A 115 -5.97 12.72 -8.77
N LEU A 116 -6.51 11.80 -7.97
CA LEU A 116 -5.99 11.43 -6.66
C LEU A 116 -5.49 9.99 -6.69
N ILE A 117 -4.21 9.79 -6.35
CA ILE A 117 -3.65 8.48 -5.99
C ILE A 117 -3.65 8.40 -4.47
N ASN A 118 -4.51 7.54 -3.92
CA ASN A 118 -4.60 7.33 -2.49
C ASN A 118 -3.72 6.14 -2.05
N ASP A 119 -2.64 6.44 -1.32
CA ASP A 119 -1.71 5.47 -0.71
C ASP A 119 -1.47 5.78 0.78
N SER A 120 -2.54 6.15 1.50
CA SER A 120 -2.47 6.66 2.88
C SER A 120 -2.46 5.60 3.99
N TYR A 121 -2.25 4.32 3.65
CA TYR A 121 -2.28 3.24 4.65
C TYR A 121 -0.96 3.09 5.42
N ASN A 122 0.16 3.19 4.71
CA ASN A 122 1.51 3.09 5.29
C ASN A 122 2.45 4.09 4.62
N ALA A 123 3.41 4.59 5.38
CA ALA A 123 4.51 5.42 4.87
C ALA A 123 5.83 4.78 5.26
N ASP A 124 6.47 4.11 4.31
CA ASP A 124 7.84 3.63 4.39
C ASP A 124 8.60 4.01 3.11
N TRP A 125 9.93 3.91 3.16
CA TRP A 125 10.80 4.32 2.05
C TRP A 125 10.52 3.53 0.75
N SER A 126 10.43 2.21 0.84
CA SER A 126 10.24 1.34 -0.32
C SER A 126 8.89 1.56 -0.97
N SER A 127 7.83 1.70 -0.17
CA SER A 127 6.49 1.98 -0.69
C SER A 127 6.38 3.40 -1.28
N LEU A 128 7.14 4.38 -0.76
CA LEU A 128 7.17 5.73 -1.33
C LEU A 128 7.80 5.74 -2.72
N GLN A 129 8.88 4.97 -2.94
CA GLN A 129 9.49 4.82 -4.25
C GLN A 129 8.50 4.22 -5.26
N LEU A 130 7.75 3.18 -4.87
CA LEU A 130 6.73 2.57 -5.73
C LEU A 130 5.61 3.56 -6.07
N ALA A 131 5.12 4.30 -5.08
CA ALA A 131 4.06 5.28 -5.26
C ALA A 131 4.49 6.45 -6.17
N LEU A 132 5.72 6.93 -6.03
CA LEU A 132 6.27 7.97 -6.91
C LEU A 132 6.50 7.47 -8.34
N ASN A 133 6.94 6.23 -8.52
CA ASN A 133 7.02 5.63 -9.85
C ASN A 133 5.63 5.53 -10.50
N PHE A 134 4.61 5.16 -9.72
CA PHE A 134 3.23 5.13 -10.21
C PHE A 134 2.72 6.53 -10.57
N LEU A 135 3.02 7.55 -9.75
CA LEU A 135 2.70 8.96 -10.03
C LEU A 135 3.36 9.44 -11.32
N ALA A 136 4.64 9.13 -11.55
CA ALA A 136 5.38 9.53 -12.74
C ALA A 136 4.81 8.94 -14.04
N GLN A 137 4.12 7.80 -13.97
CA GLN A 137 3.44 7.17 -15.12
C GLN A 137 2.08 7.81 -15.43
N GLN A 138 1.58 8.70 -14.57
CA GLN A 138 0.31 9.39 -14.78
C GLN A 138 0.50 10.61 -15.69
N HIS A 139 -0.08 10.54 -16.89
CA HIS A 139 0.02 11.59 -17.92
C HIS A 139 -1.27 12.40 -18.11
N GLN A 140 -2.27 12.21 -17.24
CA GLN A 140 -3.55 12.92 -17.26
C GLN A 140 -3.37 14.43 -17.03
N HIS A 141 -2.37 14.80 -16.24
CA HIS A 141 -2.09 16.18 -15.85
C HIS A 141 -0.59 16.48 -15.92
N PRO A 142 -0.19 17.72 -16.26
CA PRO A 142 1.21 18.12 -16.35
C PRO A 142 1.88 18.30 -14.98
N LYS A 143 1.08 18.61 -13.95
CA LYS A 143 1.57 18.89 -12.59
C LYS A 143 1.37 17.67 -11.71
N HIS A 144 2.44 17.28 -11.02
CA HIS A 144 2.44 16.19 -10.03
C HIS A 144 2.70 16.74 -8.64
N THR A 145 1.83 16.38 -7.70
CA THR A 145 1.86 16.84 -6.31
C THR A 145 1.97 15.65 -5.37
N LEU A 146 2.88 15.71 -4.40
CA LEU A 146 2.96 14.74 -3.30
C LEU A 146 2.54 15.40 -1.99
N ILE A 147 1.62 14.77 -1.28
CA ILE A 147 1.29 15.05 0.12
C ILE A 147 1.84 13.89 0.97
N LEU A 148 2.82 14.18 1.82
CA LEU A 148 3.57 13.17 2.59
C LEU A 148 3.55 13.49 4.09
N SER A 149 3.22 12.50 4.92
CA SER A 149 3.40 12.63 6.38
C SER A 149 4.84 12.38 6.81
N ASP A 150 5.16 12.60 8.09
CA ASP A 150 6.37 11.99 8.67
C ASP A 150 6.36 10.47 8.43
N ILE A 151 7.52 9.92 8.06
CA ILE A 151 7.74 8.47 7.97
C ILE A 151 8.15 7.98 9.36
N LEU A 152 7.29 7.18 9.98
CA LEU A 152 7.55 6.61 11.29
C LEU A 152 8.39 5.33 11.15
N GLN A 153 9.32 5.11 12.07
CA GLN A 153 10.04 3.84 12.21
C GLN A 153 10.85 3.40 10.96
N SER A 154 11.50 4.34 10.27
CA SER A 154 12.32 4.06 9.08
C SER A 154 13.59 3.22 9.37
N GLY A 155 14.01 3.14 10.63
CA GLY A 155 15.31 2.57 11.03
C GLY A 155 16.53 3.40 10.59
N ARG A 156 16.30 4.60 10.04
CA ARG A 156 17.33 5.53 9.54
C ARG A 156 17.27 6.84 10.32
N SER A 157 18.34 7.64 10.26
CA SER A 157 18.28 9.01 10.78
C SER A 157 17.36 9.87 9.90
N ASP A 158 16.58 10.75 10.52
CA ASP A 158 15.66 11.65 9.81
C ASP A 158 16.37 12.46 8.73
N THR A 159 17.58 12.96 9.01
CA THR A 159 18.36 13.75 8.06
C THR A 159 18.73 12.95 6.81
N ALA A 160 19.18 11.69 6.97
CA ALA A 160 19.50 10.85 5.83
C ALA A 160 18.23 10.49 5.03
N LEU A 161 17.15 10.15 5.75
CA LEU A 161 15.86 9.80 5.14
C LEU A 161 15.29 10.95 4.31
N TYR A 162 15.13 12.14 4.89
CA TYR A 162 14.52 13.27 4.19
C TYR A 162 15.43 13.85 3.09
N SER A 163 16.75 13.70 3.20
CA SER A 163 17.67 14.00 2.09
C SER A 163 17.44 13.08 0.90
N ASP A 164 17.33 11.77 1.14
CA ASP A 164 17.04 10.80 0.09
C ASP A 164 15.66 11.05 -0.54
N ILE A 165 14.65 11.40 0.27
CA ILE A 165 13.31 11.75 -0.23
C ILE A 165 13.38 12.99 -1.12
N ALA A 166 14.02 14.07 -0.66
CA ALA A 166 14.14 15.30 -1.45
C ALA A 166 14.83 15.03 -2.81
N GLN A 167 15.90 14.24 -2.82
CA GLN A 167 16.56 13.83 -4.05
C GLN A 167 15.63 13.02 -4.97
N LEU A 168 14.86 12.09 -4.40
CA LEU A 168 13.90 11.28 -5.15
C LEU A 168 12.80 12.14 -5.78
N LEU A 169 12.24 13.12 -5.06
CA LEU A 169 11.23 14.04 -5.60
C LEU A 169 11.76 14.83 -6.81
N LYS A 170 13.01 15.28 -6.73
CA LYS A 170 13.68 15.97 -7.85
C LYS A 170 13.88 15.05 -9.06
N GLN A 171 14.32 13.81 -8.83
CA GLN A 171 14.52 12.82 -9.89
C GLN A 171 13.21 12.47 -10.60
N GLN A 172 12.13 12.33 -9.83
CA GLN A 172 10.79 11.99 -10.32
C GLN A 172 10.00 13.20 -10.84
N LYS A 173 10.62 14.39 -10.87
CA LYS A 173 10.03 15.65 -11.35
C LYS A 173 8.70 15.99 -10.65
N VAL A 174 8.63 15.78 -9.34
CA VAL A 174 7.51 16.25 -8.53
C VAL A 174 7.52 17.78 -8.52
N HIS A 175 6.39 18.39 -8.87
CA HIS A 175 6.28 19.84 -9.05
C HIS A 175 5.99 20.54 -7.73
N ARG A 176 5.13 19.91 -6.91
CA ARG A 176 4.70 20.43 -5.62
C ARG A 176 4.77 19.38 -4.52
N PHE A 177 5.22 19.82 -3.36
CA PHE A 177 5.32 19.00 -2.16
C PHE A 177 4.55 19.61 -1.00
N VAL A 178 3.76 18.79 -0.30
CA VAL A 178 3.12 19.15 0.96
C VAL A 178 3.59 18.18 2.03
N GLY A 179 4.44 18.66 2.95
CA GLY A 179 4.94 17.87 4.07
C GLY A 179 4.10 18.09 5.32
N ILE A 180 3.63 17.02 5.98
CA ILE A 180 2.87 17.13 7.22
C ILE A 180 3.54 16.34 8.34
N GLY A 181 4.02 17.03 9.36
CA GLY A 181 4.68 16.42 10.51
C GLY A 181 5.84 17.23 11.04
N THR A 182 6.26 16.91 12.26
CA THR A 182 7.31 17.67 12.94
C THR A 182 8.70 17.33 12.42
N ALA A 183 8.93 16.09 12.00
CA ALA A 183 10.24 15.68 11.49
C ALA A 183 10.49 16.26 10.09
N ILE A 184 9.48 16.25 9.21
CA ILE A 184 9.57 16.79 7.86
C ILE A 184 9.74 18.32 7.87
N ILE A 185 9.08 19.03 8.80
CA ILE A 185 9.26 20.48 9.00
C ILE A 185 10.71 20.81 9.37
N LYS A 186 11.29 20.07 10.31
CA LYS A 186 12.69 20.29 10.73
C LYS A 186 13.67 20.17 9.54
N HIS A 187 13.25 19.47 8.48
CA HIS A 187 14.02 19.23 7.27
C HIS A 187 13.44 19.94 6.03
N ALA A 188 12.55 20.93 6.21
CA ALA A 188 11.88 21.64 5.11
C ALA A 188 12.86 22.22 4.06
N HIS A 189 13.99 22.77 4.53
CA HIS A 189 15.06 23.33 3.69
C HIS A 189 15.63 22.36 2.64
N LEU A 190 15.54 21.04 2.85
CA LEU A 190 15.99 20.04 1.88
C LEU A 190 15.07 20.01 0.65
N PHE A 191 13.77 20.24 0.86
CA PHE A 191 12.74 20.15 -0.17
C PHE A 191 12.58 21.45 -0.95
N GLU A 192 12.78 22.60 -0.31
CA GLU A 192 12.73 23.92 -0.97
C GLU A 192 13.69 24.02 -2.17
N ASN A 193 14.80 23.28 -2.14
CA ASN A 193 15.78 23.19 -3.23
C ASN A 193 15.51 22.05 -4.23
N ALA A 194 14.61 21.13 -3.88
CA ALA A 194 14.33 19.92 -4.65
C ALA A 194 13.08 20.03 -5.52
N VAL A 195 12.07 20.79 -5.07
CA VAL A 195 10.79 20.98 -5.75
C VAL A 195 10.48 22.47 -5.92
N SER A 196 9.69 22.81 -6.95
CA SER A 196 9.38 24.21 -7.27
C SER A 196 8.42 24.86 -6.27
N GLU A 197 7.50 24.07 -5.71
CA GLU A 197 6.52 24.53 -4.73
C GLU A 197 6.56 23.60 -3.52
N SER A 198 6.74 24.13 -2.32
CA SER A 198 6.64 23.34 -1.10
C SER A 198 5.84 24.06 -0.02
N ALA A 199 5.09 23.29 0.77
CA ALA A 199 4.34 23.77 1.93
C ALA A 199 4.44 22.75 3.07
N PHE A 200 4.46 23.23 4.30
CA PHE A 200 4.66 22.37 5.47
C PHE A 200 3.68 22.67 6.59
N TYR A 201 3.19 21.60 7.24
CA TYR A 201 2.18 21.68 8.28
C TYR A 201 2.58 20.79 9.46
N PRO A 202 2.44 21.23 10.72
CA PRO A 202 2.91 20.47 11.87
C PRO A 202 2.05 19.24 12.17
N ALA A 203 0.78 19.26 11.74
CA ALA A 203 -0.17 18.19 11.91
C ALA A 203 -1.25 18.26 10.83
N THR A 204 -1.95 17.13 10.62
CA THR A 204 -3.05 17.01 9.66
C THR A 204 -4.16 18.03 9.93
N ASP A 205 -4.53 18.25 11.19
CA ASP A 205 -5.58 19.21 11.54
C ASP A 205 -5.27 20.64 11.07
N VAL A 206 -4.01 21.07 11.20
CA VAL A 206 -3.57 22.40 10.75
C VAL A 206 -3.64 22.53 9.23
N PHE A 207 -3.34 21.45 8.50
CA PHE A 207 -3.54 21.42 7.05
C PHE A 207 -5.03 21.52 6.70
N LEU A 208 -5.89 20.77 7.39
CA LEU A 208 -7.33 20.74 7.13
C LEU A 208 -8.01 22.08 7.42
N GLU A 209 -7.61 22.80 8.47
CA GLU A 209 -8.11 24.14 8.79
C GLU A 209 -7.79 25.18 7.71
N GLN A 210 -6.64 25.01 7.05
CA GLN A 210 -6.21 25.91 5.98
C GLN A 210 -6.65 25.44 4.60
N PHE A 211 -7.16 24.21 4.48
CA PHE A 211 -7.52 23.62 3.19
C PHE A 211 -8.59 24.45 2.48
N HIS A 212 -8.35 24.70 1.20
CA HIS A 212 -9.35 25.28 0.30
C HIS A 212 -9.34 24.51 -1.01
N PRO A 213 -10.51 24.17 -1.61
CA PRO A 213 -10.55 23.40 -2.85
C PRO A 213 -9.70 24.01 -3.96
N SER A 214 -9.68 25.35 -4.06
CA SER A 214 -8.91 26.11 -5.05
C SER A 214 -7.39 25.96 -4.93
N MET A 215 -6.88 25.37 -3.84
CA MET A 215 -5.47 25.04 -3.69
C MET A 215 -4.99 24.04 -4.73
N PHE A 216 -5.89 23.20 -5.25
CA PHE A 216 -5.55 22.16 -6.20
C PHE A 216 -6.34 22.32 -7.50
N ARG A 217 -5.65 22.18 -8.63
CA ARG A 217 -6.26 22.29 -9.96
C ARG A 217 -5.36 21.69 -11.03
N ASP A 218 -5.95 20.91 -11.94
CA ASP A 218 -5.29 20.36 -13.13
C ASP A 218 -3.98 19.62 -12.81
N GLU A 219 -3.99 18.82 -11.73
CA GLU A 219 -2.82 18.10 -11.23
C GLU A 219 -3.14 16.67 -10.76
N THR A 220 -2.14 15.79 -10.80
CA THR A 220 -2.20 14.46 -10.19
C THR A 220 -1.60 14.54 -8.79
N ILE A 221 -2.40 14.22 -7.78
CA ILE A 221 -2.05 14.31 -6.37
C ILE A 221 -1.82 12.89 -5.84
N LEU A 222 -0.66 12.63 -5.27
CA LEU A 222 -0.37 11.42 -4.49
C LEU A 222 -0.46 11.77 -3.00
N ILE A 223 -1.29 11.05 -2.26
CA ILE A 223 -1.34 11.13 -0.80
C ILE A 223 -0.67 9.89 -0.22
N LYS A 224 0.30 10.09 0.65
CA LYS A 224 0.96 9.00 1.37
C LYS A 224 1.23 9.40 2.82
N GLY A 225 0.79 8.59 3.76
CA GLY A 225 0.94 8.90 5.18
C GLY A 225 0.94 7.68 6.07
N ALA A 226 1.61 7.79 7.21
CA ALA A 226 1.51 6.81 8.28
C ALA A 226 0.11 6.88 8.90
N ARG A 227 -0.42 5.74 9.34
CA ARG A 227 -1.80 5.63 9.85
C ARG A 227 -2.16 6.66 10.93
N ALA A 228 -1.22 7.02 11.79
CA ALA A 228 -1.40 7.99 12.86
C ALA A 228 -1.72 9.43 12.38
N PHE A 229 -1.48 9.74 11.10
CA PHE A 229 -1.77 11.04 10.52
C PHE A 229 -3.16 11.14 9.90
N GLU A 230 -3.90 10.04 9.79
CA GLU A 230 -5.29 10.02 9.32
C GLU A 230 -5.52 10.71 7.96
N PHE A 231 -4.60 10.49 7.01
CA PHE A 231 -4.64 11.11 5.69
C PHE A 231 -5.87 10.74 4.84
N GLU A 232 -6.66 9.74 5.27
CA GLU A 232 -8.02 9.51 4.74
C GLU A 232 -8.91 10.75 4.82
N ARG A 233 -8.69 11.63 5.81
CA ARG A 233 -9.42 12.90 5.96
C ARG A 233 -9.06 13.89 4.86
N ILE A 234 -7.79 13.91 4.44
CA ILE A 234 -7.32 14.72 3.31
C ILE A 234 -7.87 14.14 2.00
N ALA A 235 -7.79 12.82 1.83
CA ALA A 235 -8.35 12.15 0.67
C ALA A 235 -9.84 12.46 0.50
N TYR A 236 -10.63 12.40 1.58
CA TYR A 236 -12.06 12.71 1.57
C TYR A 236 -12.38 14.14 1.09
N LEU A 237 -11.54 15.13 1.41
CA LEU A 237 -11.72 16.51 0.94
C LEU A 237 -11.34 16.70 -0.54
N LEU A 238 -10.41 15.89 -1.04
CA LEU A 238 -9.93 15.94 -2.42
C LEU A 238 -10.78 15.11 -3.37
N GLU A 239 -11.43 14.04 -2.89
CA GLU A 239 -12.36 13.25 -3.69
C GLU A 239 -13.53 14.11 -4.15
N GLN A 240 -13.90 13.98 -5.43
CA GLN A 240 -15.00 14.74 -6.00
C GLN A 240 -16.31 14.34 -5.33
N LYS A 241 -16.88 15.22 -4.49
CA LYS A 241 -18.31 15.15 -4.16
C LYS A 241 -19.09 15.55 -5.40
N ILE A 242 -19.45 14.56 -6.23
CA ILE A 242 -20.51 14.71 -7.22
C ILE A 242 -21.69 15.32 -6.46
N HIS A 243 -22.12 16.51 -6.85
CA HIS A 243 -23.18 17.25 -6.15
C HIS A 243 -24.41 16.37 -5.97
N GLN A 244 -24.60 15.90 -4.74
CA GLN A 244 -25.91 15.59 -4.23
C GLN A 244 -25.86 15.75 -2.72
N THR A 245 -26.66 16.69 -2.22
CA THR A 245 -27.21 16.67 -0.86
C THR A 245 -27.77 15.26 -0.60
N VAL A 246 -26.94 14.40 -0.01
CA VAL A 246 -27.38 13.14 0.57
C VAL A 246 -26.87 13.15 2.00
N LEU A 247 -27.83 13.20 2.91
CA LEU A 247 -27.68 12.92 4.32
C LEU A 247 -26.98 11.55 4.43
N GLU A 248 -25.70 11.52 4.81
CA GLU A 248 -24.99 10.27 5.09
C GLU A 248 -25.63 9.61 6.32
N ILE A 249 -26.50 8.63 6.08
CA ILE A 249 -26.89 7.67 7.11
C ILE A 249 -25.68 6.76 7.30
N ASN A 250 -25.06 6.88 8.46
CA ASN A 250 -23.94 6.06 8.89
C ASN A 250 -24.44 4.60 9.05
N LEU A 251 -24.28 3.76 8.01
CA LEU A 251 -24.74 2.36 8.02
C LEU A 251 -24.08 1.52 9.13
N SER A 252 -22.92 1.96 9.64
CA SER A 252 -22.19 1.38 10.77
C SER A 252 -23.00 1.38 12.08
N ALA A 253 -23.95 2.31 12.23
CA ALA A 253 -24.76 2.44 13.44
C ALA A 253 -26.01 1.56 13.45
N VAL A 254 -26.39 0.98 12.30
CA VAL A 254 -27.59 0.11 12.19
C VAL A 254 -27.25 -1.35 12.53
N THR A 255 -26.01 -1.79 12.31
CA THR A 255 -25.58 -3.17 12.60
C THR A 255 -25.35 -3.47 14.08
N HIS A 256 -25.30 -2.44 14.95
CA HIS A 256 -25.16 -2.60 16.41
C HIS A 256 -26.49 -2.51 17.17
N ASN A 257 -27.64 -2.45 16.47
CA ASN A 257 -28.98 -2.43 17.08
C ASN A 257 -29.86 -3.61 16.63
N LEU A 258 -29.27 -4.75 16.28
CA LEU A 258 -29.99 -6.02 16.13
C LEU A 258 -29.59 -7.00 17.25
#